data_AF-S4P844-F1
#
_entry.id   AF-S4P844-F1
#
_cell.length_a   1.000
_cell.length_b   1.000
_cell.length_c   1.000
_cell.angle_alpha   90.00
_cell.angle_beta   90.00
_cell.angle_gamma   90.00
#
_symmetry.space_group_name_H-M   'P 1'
#
loop_
_entity.id
_entity.type
_entity.pdbx_description
1 polymer ?
#
loop_
_entity_poly.entity_id
_entity_poly.type
_entity_poly.pdbx_seq_one_letter_code
_entity_poly.pdbx_strand_id
1 'polypeptide(L)'
;MEEQMESSSSESEDDGMDEEGNNDEESGPKTYLPGQPLQEDEHLICDQSAYVMLHQAQTGAPCLSFDIITDTLGNDRHEFPMTSYLVAGTQASSAHLNNVLVVKMTNLHP
;
A
#
# COMPACT_ATOMS: atom_id res chain seq x y z
N MET A 1 -49.88 -10.55 24.28
CA MET A 1 -50.62 -9.27 24.24
C MET A 1 -50.10 -8.53 23.04
N GLU A 2 -50.86 -8.64 21.96
CA GLU A 2 -50.83 -7.75 20.81
C GLU A 2 -51.23 -6.35 21.30
N GLU A 3 -50.55 -5.31 20.84
CA GLU A 3 -51.21 -4.05 20.48
C GLU A 3 -50.48 -3.45 19.27
N GLN A 4 -51.25 -3.37 18.19
CA GLN A 4 -50.95 -2.70 16.94
C GLN A 4 -51.00 -1.18 17.16
N MET A 5 -50.13 -0.42 16.48
CA MET A 5 -50.45 0.96 16.11
C MET A 5 -50.14 1.14 14.63
N GLU A 6 -51.21 1.45 13.93
CA GLU A 6 -51.38 1.62 12.50
C GLU A 6 -51.19 3.10 12.12
N SER A 7 -50.86 3.29 10.84
CA SER A 7 -51.16 4.47 10.02
C SER A 7 -50.11 5.59 9.95
N SER A 8 -49.42 5.62 8.81
CA SER A 8 -49.52 6.78 7.93
C SER A 8 -49.24 6.37 6.48
N SER A 9 -50.30 6.34 5.68
CA SER A 9 -50.22 6.25 4.23
C SER A 9 -49.59 7.52 3.64
N SER A 10 -48.61 7.37 2.77
CA SER A 10 -48.37 8.30 1.67
C SER A 10 -47.69 7.53 0.54
N GLU A 11 -48.49 7.09 -0.42
CA GLU A 11 -48.00 6.71 -1.74
C GLU A 11 -47.38 7.94 -2.38
N SER A 12 -46.13 7.78 -2.84
CA SER A 12 -45.48 8.70 -3.76
C SER A 12 -44.58 7.83 -4.62
N GLU A 13 -45.21 7.21 -5.63
CA GLU A 13 -44.50 6.77 -6.83
C GLU A 13 -44.12 8.04 -7.59
N ASP A 14 -42.83 8.38 -7.57
CA ASP A 14 -42.25 9.27 -8.55
C ASP A 14 -40.96 8.64 -9.07
N ASP A 15 -40.86 8.73 -10.39
CA ASP A 15 -40.14 7.87 -11.30
C ASP A 15 -38.74 8.44 -11.55
N GLY A 16 -37.89 7.61 -12.17
CA GLY A 16 -36.44 7.75 -12.26
C GLY A 16 -35.84 9.16 -12.43
N MET A 17 -34.81 9.41 -11.63
CA MET A 17 -33.61 10.08 -12.12
C MET A 17 -32.41 9.27 -11.66
N ASP A 18 -31.84 8.54 -12.61
CA ASP A 18 -30.42 8.16 -12.57
C ASP A 18 -29.64 9.42 -12.26
N GLU A 19 -29.19 9.56 -11.00
CA GLU A 19 -28.07 10.44 -10.68
C GLU A 19 -26.84 9.81 -11.34
N GLU A 20 -26.71 10.01 -12.65
CA GLU A 20 -25.40 10.15 -13.28
C GLU A 20 -24.74 11.34 -12.58
N GLY A 21 -24.16 11.05 -11.42
CA GLY A 21 -23.23 11.89 -10.71
C GLY A 21 -22.05 12.12 -11.65
N ASN A 22 -22.20 13.16 -12.46
CA ASN A 22 -21.14 13.80 -13.21
C ASN A 22 -20.14 14.38 -12.19
N ASN A 23 -19.29 13.51 -11.64
CA ASN A 23 -18.06 13.93 -11.02
C ASN A 23 -17.05 14.20 -12.14
N ASP A 24 -17.14 15.40 -12.68
CA ASP A 24 -16.02 16.08 -13.34
C ASP A 24 -14.87 16.27 -12.33
N GLU A 25 -14.12 15.21 -11.97
CA GLU A 25 -12.94 15.36 -11.11
C GLU A 25 -11.78 14.44 -11.53
N GLU A 26 -10.64 15.10 -11.77
CA GLU A 26 -9.28 14.61 -12.04
C GLU A 26 -8.94 14.11 -13.46
N SER A 27 -8.59 15.06 -14.32
CA SER A 27 -7.74 14.85 -15.53
C SER A 27 -6.27 14.49 -15.18
N GLY A 28 -6.06 13.81 -14.05
CA GLY A 28 -4.75 13.38 -13.56
C GLY A 28 -4.41 11.96 -14.00
N PRO A 29 -3.12 11.58 -13.96
CA PRO A 29 -2.72 10.18 -14.13
C PRO A 29 -3.40 9.32 -13.08
N LYS A 30 -4.03 8.22 -13.51
CA LYS A 30 -4.75 7.29 -12.62
C LYS A 30 -3.79 6.21 -12.12
N THR A 31 -3.90 5.84 -10.84
CA THR A 31 -3.15 4.71 -10.28
C THR A 31 -3.62 3.40 -10.91
N TYR A 32 -2.67 2.61 -11.40
CA TYR A 32 -2.95 1.31 -11.97
C TYR A 32 -3.42 0.30 -10.90
N LEU A 33 -4.49 -0.44 -11.20
CA LEU A 33 -4.94 -1.58 -10.40
C LEU A 33 -4.72 -2.89 -11.18
N PRO A 34 -4.15 -3.94 -10.55
CA PRO A 34 -3.97 -5.24 -11.21
C PRO A 34 -5.28 -5.79 -11.79
N GLY A 35 -5.22 -6.29 -13.02
CA GLY A 35 -6.38 -6.84 -13.74
C GLY A 35 -7.06 -5.86 -14.69
N GLN A 36 -6.63 -4.59 -14.71
CA GLN A 36 -7.03 -3.65 -15.75
C GLN A 36 -6.13 -3.82 -16.99
N PRO A 37 -6.70 -4.00 -18.19
CA PRO A 37 -5.92 -4.05 -19.43
C PRO A 37 -5.41 -2.66 -19.78
N LEU A 38 -4.17 -2.60 -20.29
CA LEU A 38 -3.58 -1.37 -20.83
C LEU A 38 -4.02 -1.18 -22.29
N GLN A 39 -4.16 0.07 -22.71
CA GLN A 39 -4.32 0.39 -24.14
C GLN A 39 -2.99 0.18 -24.89
N GLU A 40 -3.05 0.09 -26.23
CA GLU A 40 -1.89 -0.26 -27.08
C GLU A 40 -0.67 0.66 -26.89
N ASP A 41 -0.91 1.93 -26.55
CA ASP A 41 0.12 2.96 -26.34
C ASP A 41 0.21 3.42 -24.87
N GLU A 42 -0.40 2.70 -23.93
CA GLU A 42 -0.38 3.03 -22.51
C GLU A 42 0.82 2.38 -21.80
N HIS A 43 1.56 3.17 -21.02
CA HIS A 43 2.73 2.72 -20.28
C HIS A 43 2.59 3.01 -18.78
N LEU A 44 2.92 2.01 -17.95
CA LEU A 44 3.00 2.19 -16.52
C LEU A 44 4.24 3.02 -16.17
N ILE A 45 4.02 4.10 -15.41
CA ILE A 45 5.08 4.94 -14.86
C ILE A 45 5.07 4.76 -13.34
N CYS A 46 6.23 4.53 -12.76
CA CYS A 46 6.37 4.48 -11.32
C CYS A 46 6.25 5.89 -10.74
N ASP A 47 5.20 6.12 -9.96
CA ASP A 47 5.04 7.34 -9.18
C ASP A 47 5.78 7.21 -7.85
N GLN A 48 6.81 8.02 -7.67
CA GLN A 48 7.60 8.07 -6.43
C GLN A 48 6.84 8.75 -5.30
N SER A 49 5.86 9.62 -5.60
CA SER A 49 5.05 10.30 -4.58
C SER A 49 4.10 9.36 -3.84
N ALA A 50 3.90 8.14 -4.34
CA ALA A 50 3.14 7.09 -3.68
C ALA A 50 3.79 6.59 -2.37
N TYR A 51 5.08 6.87 -2.16
CA TYR A 51 5.82 6.45 -0.96
C TYR A 51 6.05 7.64 -0.04
N VAL A 52 5.69 7.49 1.24
CA VAL A 52 6.07 8.47 2.29
C VAL A 52 7.57 8.38 2.59
N MET A 53 8.17 7.20 2.38
CA MET A 53 9.59 6.96 2.59
C MET A 53 10.08 5.84 1.67
N LEU A 54 11.12 6.10 0.87
CA LEU A 54 11.73 5.08 0.01
C LEU A 54 13.25 5.13 0.10
N HIS A 55 13.86 4.04 0.60
CA HIS A 55 15.31 3.89 0.66
C HIS A 55 15.74 2.61 -0.05
N GLN A 56 16.84 2.71 -0.80
CA GLN A 56 17.43 1.57 -1.50
C GLN A 56 18.71 1.12 -0.79
N ALA A 57 18.84 -0.18 -0.56
CA ALA A 57 20.05 -0.81 -0.06
C ALA A 57 20.47 -1.95 -0.99
N GLN A 58 21.79 -2.10 -1.22
CA GLN A 58 22.34 -3.17 -2.03
C GLN A 58 23.07 -4.17 -1.13
N THR A 59 22.63 -5.44 -1.18
CA THR A 59 23.11 -6.53 -0.32
C THR A 59 24.16 -7.43 -0.99
N GLY A 60 24.56 -7.11 -2.23
CA GLY A 60 25.44 -7.92 -3.06
C GLY A 60 24.70 -9.09 -3.69
N ALA A 61 24.60 -10.22 -2.99
CA ALA A 61 23.81 -11.36 -3.42
C ALA A 61 22.30 -11.10 -3.20
N PRO A 62 21.41 -11.65 -4.06
CA PRO A 62 19.97 -11.50 -3.89
C PRO A 62 19.50 -12.16 -2.58
N CYS A 63 18.46 -11.61 -1.97
CA CYS A 63 17.83 -12.17 -0.78
C CYS A 63 16.42 -12.67 -1.12
N LEU A 64 16.16 -13.98 -0.97
CA LEU A 64 14.82 -14.57 -1.19
C LEU A 64 13.97 -14.65 0.08
N SER A 65 14.55 -14.28 1.22
CA SER A 65 13.87 -14.21 2.51
C SER A 65 14.40 -13.02 3.29
N PHE A 66 13.49 -12.27 3.89
CA PHE A 66 13.80 -11.19 4.83
C PHE A 66 12.71 -11.11 5.90
N ASP A 67 13.06 -10.54 7.05
CA ASP A 67 12.11 -10.25 8.12
C ASP A 67 12.55 -9.02 8.92
N ILE A 68 11.63 -8.44 9.69
CA ILE A 68 11.87 -7.29 10.56
C ILE A 68 12.22 -7.78 11.96
N ILE A 69 13.30 -7.25 12.52
CA ILE A 69 13.67 -7.47 13.91
C ILE A 69 13.02 -6.36 14.74
N THR A 70 12.24 -6.74 15.76
CA THR A 70 11.63 -5.79 16.70
C THR A 70 12.69 -5.06 17.53
N ASP A 71 12.56 -3.75 17.64
CA ASP A 71 13.42 -2.92 18.49
C ASP A 71 12.74 -2.48 19.79
N THR A 72 13.47 -1.75 20.63
CA THR A 72 12.98 -1.20 21.90
C THR A 72 13.00 0.33 21.91
N LEU A 73 12.84 0.98 20.75
CA LEU A 73 12.93 2.45 20.60
C LEU A 73 11.60 3.17 20.86
N GLY A 74 10.54 2.44 21.19
CA GLY A 74 9.20 2.96 21.45
C GLY A 74 8.16 2.28 20.56
N ASN A 75 6.92 2.26 21.03
CA ASN A 75 5.77 1.75 20.28
C ASN A 75 5.20 2.85 19.38
N ASP A 76 4.55 2.47 18.28
CA ASP A 76 3.78 3.38 17.41
C ASP A 76 4.55 4.64 16.99
N ARG A 77 5.80 4.45 16.55
CA ARG A 77 6.67 5.54 16.12
C ARG A 77 6.19 6.10 14.78
N HIS A 78 5.82 7.37 14.75
CA HIS A 78 5.37 8.09 13.54
C HIS A 78 6.31 9.23 13.10
N GLU A 79 7.33 9.54 13.88
CA GLU A 79 8.25 10.65 13.61
C GLU A 79 9.52 10.20 12.88
N PHE A 80 10.00 11.07 11.98
CA PHE A 80 11.25 10.91 11.26
C PHE A 80 12.41 11.61 11.99
N PRO A 81 13.67 11.15 11.82
CA PRO A 81 14.07 10.00 11.02
C PRO A 81 13.77 8.67 11.70
N MET A 82 13.37 7.68 10.90
CA MET A 82 13.11 6.34 11.39
C MET A 82 14.39 5.51 11.53
N THR A 83 14.31 4.51 12.40
CA THR A 83 15.27 3.40 12.52
C THR A 83 14.51 2.09 12.34
N SER A 84 15.10 1.15 11.59
CA SER A 84 14.60 -0.21 11.40
C SER A 84 15.75 -1.23 11.46
N TYR A 85 15.44 -2.44 11.92
CA TYR A 85 16.36 -3.56 11.97
C TYR A 85 15.78 -4.69 11.13
N LEU A 86 16.59 -5.25 10.24
CA LEU A 86 16.19 -6.29 9.30
C LEU A 86 17.13 -7.49 9.42
N VAL A 87 16.59 -8.66 9.13
CA VAL A 87 17.37 -9.87 8.84
C VAL A 87 17.06 -10.34 7.42
N ALA A 88 18.06 -10.82 6.69
CA ALA A 88 17.86 -11.40 5.36
C ALA A 88 18.81 -12.57 5.10
N GLY A 89 18.34 -13.57 4.36
CA GLY A 89 19.16 -14.68 3.89
C GLY A 89 19.56 -14.48 2.43
N THR A 90 20.86 -14.55 2.12
CA THR A 90 21.34 -14.40 0.74
C THR A 90 21.25 -15.70 -0.05
N GLN A 91 21.17 -15.57 -1.37
CA GLN A 91 21.28 -16.66 -2.34
C GLN A 91 22.45 -16.40 -3.29
N ALA A 92 23.61 -16.95 -2.95
CA ALA A 92 24.82 -16.92 -3.77
C ALA A 92 24.86 -18.07 -4.79
N SER A 93 25.77 -17.99 -5.75
CA SER A 93 26.00 -19.03 -6.76
C SER A 93 26.53 -20.35 -6.21
N SER A 94 27.00 -20.37 -4.97
CA SER A 94 27.51 -21.56 -4.28
C SER A 94 27.10 -21.54 -2.82
N ALA A 95 26.72 -22.71 -2.29
CA ALA A 95 26.11 -22.83 -0.96
C ALA A 95 26.97 -22.26 0.19
N HIS A 96 28.30 -22.43 0.10
CA HIS A 96 29.24 -21.96 1.12
C HIS A 96 29.48 -20.43 1.11
N LEU A 97 28.93 -19.72 0.12
CA LEU A 97 28.99 -18.26 0.00
C LEU A 97 27.69 -17.58 0.49
N ASN A 98 26.71 -18.36 0.94
CA ASN A 98 25.50 -17.80 1.53
C ASN A 98 25.80 -17.18 2.90
N ASN A 99 25.09 -16.09 3.18
CA ASN A 99 25.23 -15.33 4.42
C ASN A 99 23.84 -15.01 4.99
N VAL A 100 23.78 -14.85 6.30
CA VAL A 100 22.66 -14.17 6.97
C VAL A 100 23.10 -12.74 7.23
N LEU A 101 22.38 -11.78 6.69
CA LEU A 101 22.61 -10.36 6.90
C LEU A 101 21.75 -9.89 8.07
N VAL A 102 22.35 -9.19 9.03
CA VAL A 102 21.64 -8.45 10.07
C VAL A 102 21.95 -6.97 9.85
N VAL A 103 20.92 -6.21 9.50
CA VAL A 103 21.07 -4.84 9.02
C VAL A 103 20.36 -3.89 9.98
N LYS A 104 21.06 -2.84 10.41
CA LYS A 104 20.46 -1.68 11.08
C LYS A 104 20.44 -0.53 10.09
N MET A 105 19.25 -0.02 9.80
CA MET A 105 19.05 1.18 9.00
C MET A 105 18.63 2.32 9.92
N THR A 106 19.41 3.39 9.95
CA THR A 106 19.14 4.60 10.75
C THR A 106 19.15 5.83 9.87
N ASN A 107 18.63 6.92 10.41
CA ASN A 107 18.58 8.20 9.70
C ASN A 107 17.75 8.12 8.41
N LEU A 108 16.67 7.33 8.45
CA LEU A 108 15.74 7.17 7.35
C LEU A 108 14.77 8.35 7.35
N HIS A 109 15.02 9.32 6.47
CA HIS A 109 14.13 10.46 6.22
C HIS A 109 13.07 10.12 5.16
N PRO A 110 11.99 10.91 5.01
CA PRO A 110 11.04 10.75 3.92
C PRO A 110 11.73 10.64 2.55
#